data_AF-A0A9K3Q6L4-F1
#
_entry.id   AF-A0A9K3Q6L4-F1
#
_cell.length_a   1.000
_cell.length_b   1.000
_cell.length_c   1.000
_cell.angle_alpha   90.00
_cell.angle_beta   90.00
_cell.angle_gamma   90.00
#
_symmetry.space_group_name_H-M   'P 1'
#
loop_
_entity.id
_entity.type
_entity.pdbx_description
1 polymer ?
#
loop_
_entity_poly.entity_id
_entity_poly.type
_entity_poly.pdbx_seq_one_letter_code
_entity_poly.pdbx_strand_id
1 'polypeptide(L)'
;MIQDTDHGAGRGLPNFLNFITSDSLLVLCLKLEHDSFFKQNAKDYDTITVQRKLTILRDADERQLNNKESLKSIARSHGIQAVQIRNWRKQRDVLSLTRPKARSLHKGKPSTIKYLEDAVIGHAIEMRQIGVGITYNHLVMKACQLDEGFRAKTYEVQYQLIRRLCNSNCLVNRRRTHVCVAGASTGGDRSGRGPRNGCRK
;
A
#
# COMPACT_ATOMS: atom_id res chain seq x y z
N MET A 1 42.81 -43.48 -69.66
CA MET A 1 43.98 -43.84 -68.82
C MET A 1 43.57 -43.69 -67.37
N ILE A 2 43.94 -44.71 -66.61
CA ILE A 2 43.66 -45.01 -65.20
C ILE A 2 44.12 -43.87 -64.29
N GLN A 3 43.35 -43.56 -63.24
CA GLN A 3 43.80 -43.73 -61.85
C GLN A 3 42.71 -43.40 -60.82
N ASP A 4 42.48 -44.41 -59.97
CA ASP A 4 41.71 -44.43 -58.74
C ASP A 4 42.26 -43.46 -57.68
N THR A 5 41.41 -43.04 -56.74
CA THR A 5 41.70 -43.24 -55.30
C THR A 5 40.49 -42.91 -54.42
N ASP A 6 40.13 -43.90 -53.61
CA ASP A 6 39.25 -43.86 -52.43
C ASP A 6 39.81 -42.98 -51.29
N HIS A 7 39.19 -43.09 -50.10
CA HIS A 7 39.41 -42.47 -48.76
C HIS A 7 38.31 -41.44 -48.45
N GLY A 8 37.30 -41.69 -47.63
CA GLY A 8 37.28 -42.43 -46.36
C GLY A 8 36.93 -41.45 -45.24
N ALA A 9 35.86 -41.73 -44.47
CA ALA A 9 35.69 -41.43 -43.03
C ALA A 9 34.20 -41.37 -42.68
N GLY A 10 33.71 -42.47 -42.10
CA GLY A 10 32.41 -42.53 -41.44
C GLY A 10 32.35 -41.59 -40.24
N ARG A 11 31.23 -40.88 -40.11
CA ARG A 11 30.84 -40.25 -38.84
C ARG A 11 29.77 -41.13 -38.20
N GLY A 12 30.21 -42.01 -37.31
CA GLY A 12 29.34 -42.64 -36.34
C GLY A 12 28.72 -41.55 -35.46
N LEU A 13 27.40 -41.48 -35.46
CA LEU A 13 26.63 -40.72 -34.47
C LEU A 13 26.77 -41.44 -33.12
N PRO A 14 27.22 -40.78 -32.05
CA PRO A 14 27.13 -41.37 -30.73
C PRO A 14 25.66 -41.39 -30.29
N ASN A 15 25.19 -42.62 -30.02
CA ASN A 15 23.99 -42.90 -29.25
C ASN A 15 24.06 -42.20 -27.88
N PHE A 16 23.44 -41.03 -27.75
CA PHE A 16 23.13 -40.43 -26.45
C PHE A 16 21.89 -41.12 -25.86
N LEU A 17 22.04 -42.41 -25.54
CA LEU A 17 21.22 -43.04 -24.51
C LEU A 17 21.74 -42.55 -23.15
N ASN A 18 21.34 -41.34 -22.78
CA ASN A 18 21.52 -40.86 -21.42
C ASN A 18 20.56 -41.61 -20.50
N PHE A 19 21.14 -42.65 -19.90
CA PHE A 19 20.91 -43.14 -18.55
C PHE A 19 20.25 -42.10 -17.64
N ILE A 20 18.93 -42.19 -17.47
CA ILE A 20 18.23 -41.49 -16.39
C ILE A 20 18.40 -42.37 -15.16
N THR A 21 19.39 -42.05 -14.33
CA THR A 21 19.53 -42.67 -13.00
C THR A 21 18.39 -42.21 -12.09
N SER A 22 17.82 -43.15 -11.33
CA SER A 22 16.72 -42.91 -10.37
C SER A 22 17.01 -41.85 -9.29
N ASP A 23 18.27 -41.42 -9.12
CA ASP A 23 18.64 -40.40 -8.15
C ASP A 23 18.24 -38.97 -8.56
N SER A 24 18.02 -38.72 -9.85
CA SER A 24 17.64 -37.38 -10.33
C SER A 24 16.16 -37.05 -10.10
N LEU A 25 15.31 -38.07 -9.93
CA LEU A 25 13.88 -37.90 -9.62
C LEU A 25 13.63 -37.58 -8.14
N LEU A 26 14.50 -38.01 -7.23
CA LEU A 26 14.40 -37.66 -5.80
C LEU A 26 14.71 -36.17 -5.53
N VAL A 27 15.62 -35.57 -6.31
CA VAL A 27 15.97 -34.14 -6.17
C VAL A 27 14.85 -33.21 -6.66
N LEU A 28 14.07 -33.64 -7.64
CA LEU A 28 12.90 -32.90 -8.13
C LEU A 28 11.68 -33.04 -7.20
N CYS A 29 11.47 -34.20 -6.57
CA CYS A 29 10.40 -34.36 -5.57
C CYS A 29 10.59 -33.47 -4.34
N LEU A 30 11.82 -33.31 -3.83
CA LEU A 30 12.09 -32.42 -2.69
C LEU A 30 11.97 -30.92 -3.01
N LYS A 31 11.96 -30.53 -4.29
CA LYS A 31 11.81 -29.12 -4.70
C LYS A 31 10.34 -28.68 -4.72
N LEU A 32 9.40 -29.60 -4.97
CA LEU A 32 7.97 -29.29 -5.09
C LEU A 32 7.24 -29.25 -3.74
N GLU A 33 7.77 -29.87 -2.69
CA GLU A 33 7.18 -29.81 -1.35
C GLU A 33 7.48 -28.50 -0.59
N HIS A 34 8.44 -27.70 -1.07
CA HIS A 34 8.80 -26.45 -0.42
C HIS A 34 7.83 -25.29 -0.73
N ASP A 35 7.05 -25.39 -1.82
CA ASP A 35 6.12 -24.35 -2.26
C ASP A 35 4.68 -24.57 -1.76
N SER A 36 4.30 -25.81 -1.44
CA SER A 36 2.95 -26.15 -0.97
C SER A 36 2.73 -25.82 0.53
N PHE A 37 3.79 -25.83 1.35
CA PHE A 37 3.66 -25.54 2.78
C PHE A 37 3.46 -24.04 3.09
N PHE A 38 3.86 -23.13 2.20
CA PHE A 38 3.61 -21.69 2.37
C PHE A 38 2.11 -21.33 2.37
N LYS A 39 1.22 -22.23 1.93
CA LYS A 39 -0.23 -22.00 1.85
C LYS A 39 -1.02 -22.35 3.12
N GLN A 40 -0.45 -23.08 4.08
CA GLN A 40 -1.24 -23.65 5.19
C GLN A 40 -1.29 -22.79 6.46
N ASN A 41 -0.49 -21.73 6.56
CA ASN A 41 -0.59 -20.75 7.66
C ASN A 41 -1.31 -19.47 7.21
N ALA A 42 -2.47 -19.61 6.59
CA ALA A 42 -3.39 -18.52 6.27
C ALA A 42 -4.20 -18.03 7.50
N LYS A 43 -3.70 -18.25 8.72
CA LYS A 43 -4.23 -17.65 9.95
C LYS A 43 -3.50 -16.33 10.16
N ASP A 44 -4.21 -15.23 9.92
CA ASP A 44 -3.81 -13.86 10.17
C ASP A 44 -2.49 -13.45 9.52
N TYR A 45 -2.53 -13.03 8.24
CA TYR A 45 -1.50 -12.13 7.71
C TYR A 45 -1.63 -10.77 8.38
N ASP A 46 -1.32 -10.74 9.67
CA ASP A 46 -1.21 -9.54 10.47
C ASP A 46 -0.24 -8.62 9.72
N THR A 47 -0.75 -7.49 9.27
CA THR A 47 -0.05 -6.69 8.26
C THR A 47 1.33 -6.32 8.80
N ILE A 48 2.43 -6.69 8.11
CA ILE A 48 3.79 -6.53 8.65
C ILE A 48 4.10 -5.04 8.88
N THR A 49 3.92 -4.58 10.12
CA THR A 49 4.25 -3.23 10.58
C THR A 49 5.72 -3.11 10.94
N VAL A 50 6.21 -1.88 11.04
CA VAL A 50 7.57 -1.59 11.55
C VAL A 50 7.78 -2.19 12.94
N GLN A 51 6.80 -2.06 13.84
CA GLN A 51 6.87 -2.66 15.17
C GLN A 51 7.05 -4.18 15.10
N ARG A 52 6.25 -4.87 14.26
CA ARG A 52 6.38 -6.31 14.07
C ARG A 52 7.75 -6.71 13.54
N LYS A 53 8.31 -5.96 12.58
CA LYS A 53 9.67 -6.18 12.06
C LYS A 53 10.71 -6.10 13.18
N LEU A 54 10.62 -5.10 14.05
CA LEU A 54 11.53 -4.93 15.19
C LEU A 54 11.40 -6.08 16.20
N THR A 55 10.17 -6.53 16.50
CA THR A 55 9.95 -7.70 17.37
C THR A 55 10.58 -8.96 16.78
N ILE A 56 10.38 -9.21 15.48
CA ILE A 56 10.97 -10.36 14.78
C ILE A 56 12.51 -10.28 14.79
N LEU A 57 13.08 -9.08 14.60
CA LEU A 57 14.53 -8.89 14.67
C LEU A 57 15.07 -9.23 16.06
N ARG A 58 14.41 -8.79 17.13
CA ARG A 58 14.80 -9.11 18.51
C ARG A 58 14.75 -10.62 18.77
N ASP A 59 13.64 -11.27 18.42
CA ASP A 59 13.51 -12.73 18.58
C ASP A 59 14.54 -13.50 17.73
N ALA A 60 14.84 -13.01 16.52
CA ALA A 60 15.88 -13.61 15.68
C ALA A 60 17.28 -13.46 16.29
N ASP A 61 17.60 -12.32 16.90
CA ASP A 61 18.88 -12.10 17.56
C ASP A 61 19.00 -12.97 18.83
N GLU A 62 17.94 -13.05 19.64
CA GLU A 62 17.87 -13.89 20.85
C GLU A 62 18.03 -15.38 20.55
N ARG A 63 17.32 -15.91 19.54
CA ARG A 63 17.42 -17.34 19.16
C ARG A 63 18.75 -17.71 18.50
N GLN A 64 19.35 -16.79 17.76
CA GLN A 64 20.68 -17.03 17.19
C GLN A 64 21.77 -17.05 18.26
N LEU A 65 21.67 -16.20 19.29
CA LEU A 65 22.62 -16.16 20.39
C LEU A 65 22.45 -17.36 21.35
N ASN A 66 21.22 -17.66 21.77
CA ASN A 66 20.95 -18.67 22.80
C ASN A 66 20.89 -20.10 22.22
N ASN A 67 20.15 -20.30 21.14
CA ASN A 67 19.84 -21.64 20.62
C ASN A 67 20.72 -22.02 19.42
N LYS A 68 21.57 -21.10 18.93
CA LYS A 68 22.36 -21.24 17.69
C LYS A 68 21.51 -21.68 16.49
N GLU A 69 20.24 -21.28 16.46
CA GLU A 69 19.31 -21.66 15.39
C GLU A 69 19.71 -21.02 14.06
N SER A 70 19.49 -21.75 12.97
CA SER A 70 19.69 -21.19 11.63
C SER A 70 18.65 -20.12 11.33
N LEU A 71 19.07 -19.04 10.66
CA LEU A 71 18.17 -17.95 10.24
C LEU A 71 16.99 -18.44 9.39
N LYS A 72 17.18 -19.52 8.63
CA LYS A 72 16.11 -20.16 7.83
C LYS A 72 15.05 -20.83 8.69
N SER A 73 15.42 -21.38 9.84
CA SER A 73 14.48 -21.96 10.80
C SER A 73 13.61 -20.88 11.43
N ILE A 74 14.25 -19.82 11.92
CA ILE A 74 13.59 -18.66 12.54
C ILE A 74 12.67 -17.96 11.53
N ALA A 75 13.11 -17.78 10.28
CA ALA A 75 12.27 -17.16 9.26
C ALA A 75 10.99 -17.98 9.00
N ARG A 76 11.11 -19.33 8.98
CA ARG A 76 9.96 -20.23 8.83
C ARG A 76 8.97 -20.14 9.98
N SER A 77 9.44 -20.02 11.23
CA SER A 77 8.53 -19.87 12.39
C SER A 77 7.70 -18.59 12.35
N HIS A 78 8.24 -17.53 11.74
CA HIS A 78 7.54 -16.26 11.54
C HIS A 78 6.81 -16.14 10.19
N GLY A 79 6.84 -17.18 9.33
CA GLY A 79 6.19 -17.16 8.02
C GLY A 79 6.81 -16.17 7.03
N ILE A 80 8.08 -15.81 7.20
CA ILE A 80 8.80 -14.85 6.36
C ILE A 80 10.03 -15.47 5.70
N GLN A 81 10.58 -14.80 4.70
CA GLN A 81 11.82 -15.25 4.06
C GLN A 81 13.05 -14.74 4.82
N ALA A 82 14.09 -15.58 4.93
CA ALA A 82 15.33 -15.20 5.60
C ALA A 82 16.01 -13.96 4.99
N VAL A 83 15.82 -13.72 3.69
CA VAL A 83 16.32 -12.52 3.00
C VAL A 83 15.66 -11.24 3.54
N GLN A 84 14.40 -11.30 3.95
CA GLN A 84 13.69 -10.15 4.53
C GLN A 84 14.29 -9.77 5.89
N ILE A 85 14.58 -10.76 6.74
CA ILE A 85 15.26 -10.52 8.03
C ILE A 85 16.63 -9.87 7.81
N ARG A 86 17.42 -10.36 6.84
CA ARG A 86 18.72 -9.76 6.49
C ARG A 86 18.59 -8.30 6.04
N ASN A 87 17.59 -8.00 5.20
CA ASN A 87 17.33 -6.64 4.74
C ASN A 87 16.87 -5.73 5.89
N TRP A 88 16.03 -6.23 6.79
CA TRP A 88 15.60 -5.47 7.97
C TRP A 88 16.75 -5.21 8.94
N ARG A 89 17.69 -6.14 9.11
CA ARG A 89 18.91 -5.91 9.90
C ARG A 89 19.73 -4.74 9.36
N LYS A 90 19.90 -4.67 8.03
CA LYS A 90 20.60 -3.54 7.38
C LYS A 90 19.87 -2.20 7.56
N GLN A 91 18.55 -2.24 7.74
CA GLN A 91 17.69 -1.06 7.90
C GLN A 91 17.23 -0.85 9.35
N ARG A 92 17.89 -1.47 10.33
CA ARG A 92 17.45 -1.48 11.74
C ARG A 92 17.32 -0.07 12.32
N ASP A 93 18.28 0.81 12.01
CA ASP A 93 18.28 2.19 12.51
C ASP A 93 17.15 3.02 11.88
N VAL A 94 16.83 2.78 10.62
CA VAL A 94 15.70 3.44 9.95
C VAL A 94 14.38 2.92 10.52
N LEU A 95 14.29 1.62 10.81
CA LEU A 95 13.12 0.99 11.42
C LEU A 95 12.85 1.54 12.83
N SER A 96 13.88 1.76 13.65
CA SER A 96 13.70 2.30 15.01
C SER A 96 13.23 3.75 15.03
N LEU A 97 13.62 4.56 14.05
CA LEU A 97 13.18 5.95 13.89
C LEU A 97 11.80 6.08 13.23
N THR A 98 11.29 5.02 12.60
CA THR A 98 10.01 5.07 11.87
C THR A 98 8.83 4.80 12.81
N ARG A 99 7.68 5.43 12.53
CA ARG A 99 6.44 5.22 13.32
C ARG A 99 6.10 3.72 13.41
N PRO A 100 5.76 3.19 14.60
CA PRO A 100 5.61 1.75 14.83
C PRO A 100 4.51 1.10 13.98
N LYS A 101 3.41 1.83 13.74
CA LYS A 101 2.28 1.38 12.92
C LYS A 101 2.49 1.58 11.41
N ALA A 102 3.62 2.14 10.98
CA ALA A 102 3.91 2.31 9.56
C ALA A 102 4.07 0.93 8.90
N ARG A 103 3.54 0.80 7.68
CA ARG A 103 3.64 -0.43 6.87
C ARG A 103 4.81 -0.36 5.89
N SER A 104 5.16 0.84 5.46
CA SER A 104 6.27 1.10 4.54
C SER A 104 7.29 2.03 5.19
N LEU A 105 8.57 1.81 4.87
CA LEU A 105 9.65 2.74 5.19
C LEU A 105 9.77 3.86 4.16
N HIS A 106 9.27 3.64 2.94
CA HIS A 106 9.38 4.60 1.86
C HIS A 106 8.37 5.73 2.05
N LYS A 107 8.86 6.98 2.00
CA LYS A 107 8.04 8.20 2.13
C LYS A 107 7.14 8.48 0.91
N GLY A 108 7.20 7.63 -0.13
CA GLY A 108 6.49 7.84 -1.39
C GLY A 108 7.13 8.94 -2.25
N LYS A 109 6.60 9.14 -3.46
CA LYS A 109 7.05 10.23 -4.33
C LYS A 109 6.57 11.58 -3.77
N PRO A 110 7.42 12.63 -3.76
CA PRO A 110 6.99 13.96 -3.37
C PRO A 110 5.88 14.46 -4.30
N SER A 111 5.02 15.33 -3.78
CA SER A 111 3.97 15.97 -4.59
C SER A 111 4.61 16.87 -5.66
N THR A 112 4.14 16.78 -6.89
CA THR A 112 4.62 17.62 -8.00
C THR A 112 4.11 19.06 -7.91
N ILE A 113 3.09 19.31 -7.09
CA ILE A 113 2.42 20.62 -6.95
C ILE A 113 2.87 21.40 -5.71
N LYS A 114 4.10 21.15 -5.24
CA LYS A 114 4.62 21.77 -4.01
C LYS A 114 4.63 23.31 -4.08
N TYR A 115 4.80 23.87 -5.27
CA TYR A 115 4.76 25.32 -5.49
C TYR A 115 3.38 25.95 -5.26
N LEU A 116 2.29 25.19 -5.35
CA LEU A 116 0.92 25.64 -5.06
C LEU A 116 0.50 25.43 -3.61
N GLU A 117 1.34 24.77 -2.82
CA GLU A 117 1.03 24.31 -1.47
C GLU A 117 0.57 25.46 -0.58
N ASP A 118 1.38 26.51 -0.48
CA ASP A 118 1.13 27.64 0.41
C ASP A 118 -0.16 28.38 0.05
N ALA A 119 -0.42 28.59 -1.24
CA ALA A 119 -1.61 29.29 -1.70
C ALA A 119 -2.90 28.50 -1.47
N VAL A 120 -2.89 27.18 -1.75
CA VAL A 120 -4.06 26.32 -1.57
C VAL A 120 -4.34 26.10 -0.09
N ILE A 121 -3.31 25.93 0.73
CA ILE A 121 -3.44 25.74 2.18
C ILE A 121 -3.82 27.04 2.88
N GLY A 122 -3.23 28.16 2.49
CA GLY A 122 -3.60 29.49 3.01
C GLY A 122 -5.08 29.74 2.84
N HIS A 123 -5.60 29.52 1.63
CA HIS A 123 -7.04 29.61 1.37
C HIS A 123 -7.86 28.64 2.23
N ALA A 124 -7.35 27.43 2.46
CA ALA A 124 -8.02 26.46 3.31
C ALA A 124 -8.13 26.90 4.77
N ILE A 125 -7.12 27.63 5.27
CA ILE A 125 -7.08 28.16 6.64
C ILE A 125 -8.02 29.37 6.77
N GLU A 126 -7.95 30.31 5.83
CA GLU A 126 -8.82 31.50 5.79
C GLU A 126 -10.31 31.12 5.84
N MET A 127 -10.72 30.20 4.97
CA MET A 127 -12.11 29.74 4.91
C MET A 127 -12.55 29.02 6.19
N ARG A 128 -11.62 28.32 6.87
CA ARG A 128 -11.90 27.72 8.19
C ARG A 128 -12.06 28.77 9.29
N GLN A 129 -11.30 29.87 9.25
CA GLN A 129 -11.45 30.98 10.20
C GLN A 129 -12.82 31.65 10.07
N ILE A 130 -13.36 31.71 8.84
CA ILE A 130 -14.72 32.20 8.57
C ILE A 130 -15.80 31.16 8.95
N GLY A 131 -15.41 29.95 9.37
CA GLY A 131 -16.33 28.88 9.75
C GLY A 131 -16.91 28.10 8.58
N VAL A 132 -16.35 28.25 7.37
CA VAL A 132 -16.80 27.51 6.17
C VAL A 132 -16.09 26.16 6.08
N GLY A 133 -16.88 25.09 5.93
CA GLY A 133 -16.37 23.75 5.70
C GLY A 133 -15.84 23.59 4.28
N ILE A 134 -14.61 23.08 4.13
CA ILE A 134 -13.96 22.96 2.83
C ILE A 134 -13.90 21.49 2.41
N THR A 135 -14.27 21.24 1.16
CA THR A 135 -14.12 19.94 0.50
C THR A 135 -12.94 19.97 -0.47
N TYR A 136 -12.45 18.80 -0.85
CA TYR A 136 -11.34 18.71 -1.82
C TYR A 136 -11.67 19.38 -3.15
N ASN A 137 -12.93 19.33 -3.60
CA ASN A 137 -13.36 19.94 -4.85
C ASN A 137 -13.15 21.46 -4.84
N HIS A 138 -13.42 22.13 -3.71
CA HIS A 138 -13.16 23.57 -3.57
C HIS A 138 -11.67 23.90 -3.72
N LEU A 139 -10.80 23.07 -3.13
CA LEU A 139 -9.35 23.23 -3.24
C LEU A 139 -8.85 22.93 -4.66
N VAL A 140 -9.44 21.96 -5.35
CA VAL A 140 -9.16 21.70 -6.77
C VAL A 140 -9.53 22.92 -7.62
N MET A 141 -10.72 23.49 -7.42
CA MET A 141 -11.12 24.70 -8.15
C MET A 141 -10.17 25.86 -7.87
N LYS A 142 -9.76 26.07 -6.62
CA LYS A 142 -8.79 27.10 -6.27
C LYS A 142 -7.44 26.87 -6.95
N ALA A 143 -6.94 25.63 -6.97
CA ALA A 143 -5.69 25.30 -7.64
C ALA A 143 -5.78 25.50 -9.17
N CYS A 144 -6.91 25.14 -9.80
CA CYS A 144 -7.15 25.38 -11.22
C CYS A 144 -7.25 26.88 -11.59
N GLN A 145 -7.61 27.75 -10.65
CA GLN A 145 -7.59 29.20 -10.84
C GLN A 145 -6.18 29.79 -10.76
N LEU A 146 -5.29 29.15 -9.98
CA LEU A 146 -3.93 29.64 -9.76
C LEU A 146 -2.96 29.20 -10.85
N ASP A 147 -3.13 28.00 -11.41
CA ASP A 147 -2.22 27.44 -12.39
C ASP A 147 -2.95 26.74 -13.55
N GLU A 148 -2.67 27.22 -14.77
CA GLU A 148 -3.19 26.65 -16.00
C GLU A 148 -2.61 25.25 -16.27
N GLY A 149 -1.35 25.01 -15.89
CA GLY A 149 -0.70 23.72 -16.04
C GLY A 149 -1.35 22.63 -15.17
N PHE A 150 -1.85 23.01 -13.99
CA PHE A 150 -2.67 22.16 -13.15
C PHE A 150 -4.06 21.95 -13.75
N ARG A 151 -4.69 23.01 -14.27
CA ARG A 151 -6.02 22.96 -14.91
C ARG A 151 -6.05 22.04 -16.13
N ALA A 152 -4.97 21.96 -16.90
CA ALA A 152 -4.86 21.10 -18.07
C ALA A 152 -4.89 19.59 -17.74
N LYS A 153 -4.66 19.20 -16.47
CA LYS A 153 -4.67 17.80 -16.05
C LYS A 153 -6.09 17.24 -15.97
N THR A 154 -6.22 15.91 -16.01
CA THR A 154 -7.50 15.26 -15.76
C THR A 154 -7.96 15.49 -14.32
N TYR A 155 -9.27 15.59 -14.12
CA TYR A 155 -9.87 15.83 -12.80
C TYR A 155 -9.44 14.80 -11.75
N GLU A 156 -9.33 13.53 -12.14
CA GLU A 156 -8.86 12.46 -11.25
C GLU A 156 -7.44 12.73 -10.73
N VAL A 157 -6.54 13.16 -11.61
CA VAL A 157 -5.16 13.49 -11.24
C VAL A 157 -5.14 14.73 -10.35
N GLN A 158 -5.90 15.77 -10.69
CA GLN A 158 -6.03 16.97 -9.86
C GLN A 158 -6.51 16.62 -8.44
N TYR A 159 -7.57 15.83 -8.34
CA TYR A 159 -8.13 15.39 -7.07
C TYR A 159 -7.13 14.58 -6.25
N GLN A 160 -6.41 13.63 -6.86
CA GLN A 160 -5.40 12.84 -6.17
C GLN A 160 -4.23 13.71 -5.67
N LEU A 161 -3.79 14.70 -6.45
CA LEU A 161 -2.74 15.62 -6.05
C LEU A 161 -3.16 16.47 -4.85
N ILE A 162 -4.36 17.08 -4.90
CA ILE A 162 -4.92 17.85 -3.77
C ILE A 162 -5.13 16.97 -2.54
N ARG A 163 -5.68 15.76 -2.71
CA ARG A 163 -5.88 14.83 -1.59
C ARG A 163 -4.57 14.46 -0.91
N ARG A 164 -3.52 14.19 -1.70
CA ARG A 164 -2.17 13.93 -1.15
C ARG A 164 -1.61 15.14 -0.41
N LEU A 165 -1.75 16.33 -0.99
CA LEU A 165 -1.34 17.60 -0.37
C LEU A 165 -2.05 17.85 0.97
N CYS A 166 -3.36 17.57 1.03
CA CYS A 166 -4.12 17.71 2.26
C CYS A 166 -3.69 16.69 3.32
N ASN A 167 -3.42 15.44 2.91
CA ASN A 167 -2.96 14.39 3.81
C ASN A 167 -1.56 14.67 4.37
N SER A 168 -0.64 15.22 3.57
CA SER A 168 0.70 15.59 4.05
C SER A 168 0.66 16.72 5.08
N ASN A 169 -0.28 17.65 4.94
CA ASN A 169 -0.46 18.80 5.84
C ASN A 169 -1.52 18.59 6.93
N CYS A 170 -1.97 17.36 7.12
CA CYS A 170 -2.98 17.00 8.14
C CYS A 170 -4.27 17.83 8.05
N LEU A 171 -4.65 18.29 6.84
CA LEU A 171 -5.91 18.98 6.59
C LEU A 171 -7.05 17.96 6.58
N VAL A 172 -7.44 17.50 7.77
CA VAL A 172 -8.59 16.61 7.93
C VAL A 172 -9.86 17.41 7.69
N ASN A 173 -10.67 16.99 6.72
CA ASN A 173 -12.02 17.49 6.55
C ASN A 173 -12.90 16.93 7.67
N ARG A 174 -13.06 17.68 8.76
CA ARG A 174 -14.06 17.37 9.77
C ARG A 174 -15.40 17.91 9.26
N ARG A 175 -16.18 17.06 8.62
CA ARG A 175 -17.63 17.33 8.52
C ARG A 175 -18.12 17.43 9.96
N ARG A 176 -18.61 18.61 10.38
CA ARG A 176 -19.48 18.67 11.54
C ARG A 176 -20.65 17.75 11.20
N THR A 177 -20.69 16.57 11.82
CA THR A 177 -21.96 15.89 12.03
C THR A 177 -22.80 16.90 12.79
N HIS A 178 -23.83 17.44 12.15
CA HIS A 178 -24.88 18.08 12.92
C HIS A 178 -25.31 17.04 13.94
N VAL A 179 -25.05 17.30 15.22
CA VAL A 179 -25.83 16.65 16.26
C VAL A 179 -27.22 17.14 15.96
N CYS A 180 -28.05 16.28 15.37
CA CYS A 180 -29.49 16.47 15.43
C CYS A 180 -29.77 16.48 16.93
N VAL A 181 -29.79 17.66 17.54
CA VAL A 181 -30.47 17.83 18.82
C VAL A 181 -31.88 17.44 18.45
N ALA A 182 -32.26 16.22 18.79
CA ALA A 182 -33.62 15.75 18.71
C ALA A 182 -34.38 16.72 19.60
N GLY A 183 -34.91 17.79 18.98
CA GLY A 183 -35.77 18.74 19.65
C GLY A 183 -36.86 17.90 20.28
N ALA A 184 -36.94 17.97 21.60
CA ALA A 184 -38.00 17.38 22.37
C ALA A 184 -39.32 17.75 21.68
N SER A 185 -39.96 16.76 21.07
CA SER A 185 -41.33 16.84 20.59
C SER A 185 -42.23 16.89 21.82
N THR A 186 -42.29 18.04 22.49
CA THR A 186 -43.44 18.37 23.33
C THR A 186 -44.58 18.72 22.37
N GLY A 187 -45.59 17.86 22.37
CA GLY A 187 -46.74 17.91 21.48
C GLY A 187 -47.40 19.29 21.46
N GLY A 188 -47.47 19.86 20.26
CA GLY A 188 -48.35 20.98 19.93
C GLY A 188 -49.51 20.43 19.12
N ASP A 189 -50.67 20.51 19.74
CA ASP A 189 -51.95 19.97 19.33
C ASP A 189 -52.43 20.46 17.94
N ARG A 190 -53.21 19.63 17.27
CA ARG A 190 -53.85 19.91 15.99
C ARG A 190 -55.14 20.71 16.25
N SER A 191 -55.17 21.99 15.91
CA SER A 191 -56.40 22.64 15.42
C SER A 191 -56.12 24.08 14.97
N GLY A 192 -56.61 24.45 13.78
CA GLY A 192 -56.51 25.84 13.32
C GLY A 192 -56.50 26.09 11.81
N ARG A 193 -57.21 25.29 10.99
CA ARG A 193 -57.65 25.77 9.67
C ARG A 193 -58.85 26.70 9.90
N GLY A 194 -58.58 28.00 9.99
CA GLY A 194 -59.60 29.06 9.95
C GLY A 194 -60.07 29.34 8.50
N PRO A 195 -61.29 29.87 8.33
CA PRO A 195 -62.03 29.79 7.08
C PRO A 195 -61.57 30.80 6.03
N ARG A 196 -61.65 30.36 4.77
CA ARG A 196 -61.65 31.23 3.58
C ARG A 196 -62.89 32.12 3.62
N ASN A 197 -62.73 33.41 3.37
CA ASN A 197 -63.72 34.32 2.76
C ASN A 197 -62.96 35.61 2.36
N GLY A 198 -63.11 36.20 1.17
CA GLY A 198 -64.02 35.86 0.08
C GLY A 198 -63.77 36.68 -1.19
N CYS A 199 -64.36 36.21 -2.30
CA CYS A 199 -64.97 37.06 -3.33
C CYS A 199 -66.14 37.82 -2.68
N ARG A 200 -66.57 39.04 -3.01
CA ARG A 200 -66.23 40.18 -3.89
C ARG A 200 -67.07 41.34 -3.26
N LYS A 201 -66.76 42.63 -3.36
CA LYS A 201 -66.39 43.45 -4.53
C LYS A 201 -65.39 44.52 -4.12
#